data_AF-A0A521T2H3-F1
#
_entry.id   AF-A0A521T2H3-F1
#
_cell.length_a   1.000
_cell.length_b   1.000
_cell.length_c   1.000
_cell.angle_alpha   90.00
_cell.angle_beta   90.00
_cell.angle_gamma   90.00
#
_symmetry.space_group_name_H-M   'P 1'
#
loop_
_entity.id
_entity.type
_entity.pdbx_description
1 polymer ?
#
loop_
_entity_poly.entity_id
_entity_poly.type
_entity_poly.pdbx_seq_one_letter_code
_entity_poly.pdbx_strand_id
1 'polypeptide(L)'
;MKLTAQVKLLPTPEQAQWLTQTLETANAACNSISARGWESKTLRQFPLHQLTYREVRDRFPLAAQVVVRCIAKVADAYKTGRNVMRIFKPHGAMALDDRILSYNLETREVSIWTV
;
A
#
# COMPACT_ATOMS: atom_id res chain seq x y z
N MET A 1 11.83 -20.37 9.19
CA MET A 1 11.58 -19.48 10.34
C MET A 1 11.48 -18.05 9.83
N LYS A 2 10.48 -17.26 10.24
CA LYS A 2 10.42 -15.82 9.90
C LYS A 2 10.99 -15.02 11.08
N LEU A 3 11.99 -14.18 10.82
CA LEU A 3 12.52 -13.23 11.79
C LEU A 3 11.84 -11.89 11.57
N THR A 4 11.37 -11.26 12.65
CA THR A 4 10.68 -9.98 12.63
C THR A 4 11.40 -9.00 13.55
N ALA A 5 11.70 -7.81 13.04
CA ALA A 5 12.24 -6.70 13.83
C ALA A 5 11.25 -5.54 13.80
N GLN A 6 11.05 -4.88 14.95
CA GLN A 6 10.31 -3.63 15.03
C GLN A 6 11.30 -2.47 14.98
N VAL A 7 11.12 -1.57 14.02
CA VAL A 7 11.99 -0.41 13.82
C VAL A 7 11.18 0.85 14.12
N LYS A 8 11.67 1.67 15.05
CA LYS A 8 11.09 2.99 15.34
C LYS A 8 11.68 4.01 14.36
N LEU A 9 10.81 4.70 13.62
CA LEU A 9 11.21 5.85 12.82
C LEU A 9 11.34 7.09 13.73
N LEU A 10 12.36 7.90 13.47
CA LEU A 10 12.58 9.20 14.12
C LEU A 10 12.52 10.32 13.07
N PRO A 11 11.36 10.55 12.43
CA PRO A 11 11.25 11.52 11.35
C PRO A 11 11.28 12.96 11.88
N THR A 12 11.73 13.89 11.05
CA THR A 12 11.44 15.32 11.24
C THR A 12 9.93 15.58 11.07
N PRO A 13 9.39 16.74 11.51
CA PRO A 13 7.98 17.07 11.32
C PRO A 13 7.54 17.02 9.85
N GLU A 14 8.39 17.48 8.93
CA GLU A 14 8.15 17.44 7.49
C GLU A 14 8.12 16.01 6.94
N GLN A 15 9.08 15.16 7.34
CA GLN A 15 9.09 13.75 6.95
C GLN A 15 7.86 13.00 7.50
N ALA A 16 7.42 13.32 8.72
CA ALA A 16 6.22 12.74 9.30
C ALA A 16 4.96 13.11 8.48
N GLN A 17 4.91 14.34 7.94
CA GLN A 17 3.85 14.78 7.04
C GLN A 17 3.86 13.98 5.73
N TRP A 18 5.02 13.83 5.07
CA TRP A 18 5.13 13.03 3.84
C TRP A 18 4.71 11.57 4.05
N LEU A 19 5.15 10.95 5.15
CA LEU A 19 4.75 9.59 5.51
C LEU A 19 3.23 9.48 5.72
N THR A 20 2.62 10.46 6.40
CA THR A 20 1.18 10.50 6.64
C THR A 20 0.40 10.65 5.34
N GLN A 21 0.80 11.59 4.48
CA GLN A 21 0.18 11.80 3.18
C GLN A 21 0.31 10.57 2.27
N THR A 22 1.45 9.87 2.35
CA THR A 22 1.68 8.61 1.62
C THR A 22 0.71 7.52 2.09
N LEU A 23 0.51 7.37 3.40
CA LEU A 23 -0.46 6.41 3.95
C LEU A 23 -1.88 6.72 3.47
N GLU A 24 -2.29 7.99 3.54
CA GLU A 24 -3.62 8.42 3.13
C GLU A 24 -3.87 8.17 1.64
N THR A 25 -2.90 8.54 0.80
CA THR A 25 -2.98 8.34 -0.66
C THR A 25 -3.02 6.86 -1.02
N ALA A 26 -2.16 6.04 -0.42
CA ALA A 26 -2.13 4.60 -0.67
C ALA A 26 -3.42 3.90 -0.20
N ASN A 27 -3.98 4.30 0.95
CA ASN A 27 -5.24 3.73 1.44
C ASN A 27 -6.46 4.21 0.65
N ALA A 28 -6.45 5.44 0.13
CA ALA A 28 -7.45 5.91 -0.83
C ALA A 28 -7.43 5.07 -2.13
N ALA A 29 -6.23 4.76 -2.64
CA ALA A 29 -6.07 3.86 -3.78
C ALA A 29 -6.59 2.44 -3.46
N CYS A 30 -6.31 1.90 -2.27
CA CYS A 30 -6.85 0.61 -1.82
C CYS A 30 -8.39 0.61 -1.81
N ASN A 31 -9.01 1.70 -1.36
CA ASN A 31 -10.47 1.84 -1.37
C ASN A 31 -11.03 1.88 -2.80
N SER A 32 -10.36 2.59 -3.72
CA SER A 32 -10.74 2.61 -5.14
C SER A 32 -10.64 1.21 -5.77
N ILE A 33 -9.54 0.48 -5.53
CA ILE A 33 -9.33 -0.89 -6.01
C ILE A 33 -10.38 -1.83 -5.44
N SER A 34 -10.67 -1.71 -4.13
CA SER A 34 -11.67 -2.53 -3.43
C SER A 34 -13.07 -2.34 -4.01
N ALA A 35 -13.48 -1.08 -4.25
CA ALA A 35 -14.75 -0.77 -4.87
C ALA A 35 -14.88 -1.39 -6.27
N ARG A 36 -13.85 -1.23 -7.10
CA ARG A 36 -13.83 -1.77 -8.47
C ARG A 36 -13.81 -3.30 -8.50
N GLY A 37 -13.04 -3.93 -7.62
CA GLY A 37 -13.01 -5.38 -7.46
C GLY A 37 -14.34 -5.94 -6.94
N TRP A 38 -15.02 -5.21 -6.05
CA TRP A 38 -16.32 -5.60 -5.49
C TRP A 38 -17.46 -5.53 -6.51
N GLU A 39 -17.50 -4.46 -7.29
CA GLU A 39 -18.46 -4.24 -8.38
C GLU A 39 -18.35 -5.34 -9.44
N SER A 40 -17.12 -5.60 -9.91
CA SER A 40 -16.82 -6.59 -10.95
C SER A 40 -16.73 -8.04 -10.46
N LYS A 41 -16.92 -8.28 -9.15
CA LYS A 41 -16.69 -9.58 -8.49
C LYS A 41 -15.30 -10.17 -8.71
N THR A 42 -14.32 -9.33 -9.04
CA THR A 42 -12.93 -9.71 -9.29
C THR A 42 -12.08 -9.43 -8.06
N LEU A 43 -11.88 -10.45 -7.22
CA LEU A 43 -11.22 -10.30 -5.91
C LEU A 43 -9.89 -11.08 -5.79
N ARG A 44 -9.48 -11.78 -6.85
CA ARG A 44 -8.18 -12.47 -6.90
C ARG A 44 -7.11 -11.50 -7.41
N GLN A 45 -5.90 -11.58 -6.87
CA GLN A 45 -4.83 -10.60 -7.10
C GLN A 45 -4.50 -10.38 -8.58
N PHE A 46 -4.23 -11.44 -9.35
CA PHE A 46 -3.85 -11.31 -10.76
C PHE A 46 -4.93 -10.64 -11.63
N PRO A 47 -6.20 -11.10 -11.64
CA PRO A 47 -7.22 -10.43 -12.42
C PRO A 47 -7.59 -9.04 -11.85
N LEU A 48 -7.49 -8.83 -10.53
CA LEU A 48 -7.67 -7.50 -9.93
C LEU A 48 -6.59 -6.52 -10.41
N HIS A 49 -5.35 -7.00 -10.59
CA HIS A 49 -4.27 -6.21 -11.15
C HIS A 49 -4.57 -5.79 -12.60
N GLN A 50 -4.98 -6.74 -13.45
CA GLN A 50 -5.37 -6.42 -14.83
C GLN A 50 -6.52 -5.41 -14.89
N LEU A 51 -7.48 -5.54 -13.98
CA LEU A 51 -8.66 -4.67 -13.92
C LEU A 51 -8.35 -3.23 -13.48
N THR A 52 -7.44 -3.05 -12.51
CA THR A 52 -7.33 -1.77 -11.78
C THR A 52 -6.01 -1.04 -11.95
N TYR A 53 -4.93 -1.71 -12.39
CA TYR A 53 -3.58 -1.15 -12.36
C TYR A 53 -3.44 0.18 -13.13
N ARG A 54 -3.92 0.23 -14.38
CA ARG A 54 -3.78 1.42 -15.23
C ARG A 54 -4.55 2.61 -14.65
N GLU A 55 -5.82 2.41 -14.33
CA GLU A 55 -6.67 3.43 -13.72
C GLU A 55 -6.06 4.00 -12.43
N VAL A 56 -5.51 3.13 -11.57
CA VAL A 56 -4.89 3.57 -10.32
C VAL A 56 -3.58 4.32 -10.57
N ARG A 57 -2.77 3.89 -11.56
CA ARG A 57 -1.53 4.60 -11.95
C ARG A 57 -1.78 5.99 -12.52
N ASP A 58 -2.91 6.18 -13.19
CA ASP A 58 -3.29 7.46 -13.78
C ASP A 58 -3.92 8.41 -12.75
N ARG A 59 -4.71 7.86 -11.81
CA ARG A 59 -5.47 8.64 -10.83
C ARG A 59 -4.68 9.04 -9.59
N PHE A 60 -3.73 8.22 -9.15
CA PHE A 60 -3.00 8.44 -7.91
C PHE A 60 -1.52 8.71 -8.18
N PRO A 61 -0.86 9.62 -7.44
CA PRO A 61 0.57 9.91 -7.58
C PRO A 61 1.45 8.81 -6.96
N LEU A 62 1.11 7.55 -7.17
CA LEU A 62 1.77 6.39 -6.57
C LEU A 62 2.77 5.75 -7.52
N ALA A 63 3.99 5.50 -7.06
CA ALA A 63 4.95 4.71 -7.82
C ALA A 63 4.38 3.32 -8.17
N ALA A 64 4.84 2.75 -9.28
CA ALA A 64 4.36 1.47 -9.79
C ALA A 64 4.37 0.36 -8.74
N GLN A 65 5.44 0.30 -7.93
CA GLN A 65 5.55 -0.70 -6.88
C GLN A 65 4.51 -0.53 -5.78
N VAL A 66 4.18 0.70 -5.39
CA VAL A 66 3.18 0.98 -4.35
C VAL A 66 1.80 0.57 -4.83
N VAL A 67 1.47 0.84 -6.10
CA VAL A 67 0.21 0.35 -6.70
C VAL A 67 0.10 -1.17 -6.65
N VAL A 68 1.18 -1.89 -7.00
CA VAL A 68 1.22 -3.35 -6.91
C VAL A 68 0.99 -3.83 -5.46
N ARG A 69 1.57 -3.14 -4.46
CA ARG A 69 1.36 -3.45 -3.03
C ARG A 69 -0.05 -3.13 -2.56
N CYS A 70 -0.67 -2.05 -3.03
CA CYS A 70 -2.09 -1.76 -2.77
C CYS A 70 -2.99 -2.87 -3.32
N ILE A 71 -2.76 -3.33 -4.55
CA ILE A 71 -3.55 -4.41 -5.17
C ILE A 71 -3.39 -5.73 -4.39
N ALA A 72 -2.16 -6.07 -4.01
CA ALA A 72 -1.89 -7.25 -3.17
C ALA A 72 -2.60 -7.15 -1.81
N LYS A 73 -2.50 -6.00 -1.13
CA LYS A 73 -3.17 -5.72 0.14
C LYS A 73 -4.69 -5.90 0.04
N VAL A 74 -5.31 -5.39 -1.03
CA VAL A 74 -6.75 -5.55 -1.25
C VAL A 74 -7.12 -7.00 -1.48
N ALA A 75 -6.42 -7.70 -2.38
CA ALA A 75 -6.67 -9.11 -2.66
C ALA A 75 -6.51 -10.00 -1.41
N ASP A 76 -5.50 -9.72 -0.59
CA ASP A 76 -5.26 -10.42 0.67
C ASP A 76 -6.38 -10.19 1.69
N ALA A 77 -6.90 -8.95 1.81
CA ALA A 77 -8.03 -8.66 2.68
C ALA A 77 -9.30 -9.47 2.32
N TYR A 78 -9.45 -9.84 1.05
CA TYR A 78 -10.55 -10.70 0.58
C TYR A 78 -10.30 -12.20 0.75
N LYS A 79 -9.11 -12.62 1.22
CA LYS A 79 -8.85 -14.02 1.62
C LYS A 79 -9.57 -14.37 2.93
N THR A 80 -9.70 -13.41 3.85
CA THR A 80 -10.42 -13.58 5.13
C THR A 80 -11.94 -13.67 4.96
N GLY A 81 -12.47 -13.35 3.77
CA GLY A 81 -13.89 -13.44 3.47
C GLY A 81 -14.33 -12.44 2.40
N ARG A 82 -15.48 -12.70 1.77
CA ARG A 82 -15.99 -11.95 0.60
C ARG A 82 -17.46 -11.54 0.72
N ASN A 83 -17.98 -11.49 1.95
CA ASN A 83 -19.38 -11.17 2.21
C ASN A 83 -19.63 -9.65 2.29
N VAL A 84 -18.56 -8.86 2.48
CA VAL A 84 -18.60 -7.40 2.58
C VAL A 84 -17.46 -6.77 1.80
N MET A 85 -17.69 -5.58 1.25
CA MET A 85 -16.66 -4.77 0.60
C MET A 85 -15.62 -4.33 1.64
N ARG A 86 -14.33 -4.33 1.27
CA ARG A 86 -13.26 -3.91 2.19
C ARG A 86 -13.09 -2.40 2.16
N ILE A 87 -12.99 -1.80 3.34
CA ILE A 87 -12.67 -0.38 3.52
C ILE A 87 -11.37 -0.29 4.33
N PHE A 88 -10.44 0.50 3.84
CA PHE A 88 -9.12 0.75 4.40
C PHE A 88 -9.11 2.13 5.06
N LYS A 89 -8.71 2.17 6.33
CA LYS A 89 -8.57 3.43 7.09
C LYS A 89 -7.47 4.31 6.47
N PRO A 90 -7.58 5.65 6.53
CA PRO A 90 -6.57 6.55 5.97
C PRO A 90 -5.16 6.28 6.49
N HIS A 91 -5.01 5.99 7.78
CA HIS A 91 -3.71 5.68 8.42
C HIS A 91 -3.49 4.18 8.63
N GLY A 92 -4.16 3.34 7.84
CA GLY A 92 -3.96 1.88 7.89
C GLY A 92 -2.58 1.48 7.36
N ALA A 93 -1.99 0.42 7.93
CA ALA A 93 -0.64 -0.03 7.58
C ALA A 93 -0.45 -0.24 6.06
N MET A 94 0.66 0.27 5.52
CA MET A 94 1.07 0.07 4.13
C MET A 94 2.24 -0.92 4.07
N ALA A 95 2.21 -1.85 3.12
CA ALA A 95 3.32 -2.77 2.90
C ALA A 95 4.38 -2.11 2.03
N LEU A 96 5.63 -2.16 2.49
CA LEU A 96 6.83 -1.74 1.75
C LEU A 96 7.68 -2.98 1.44
N ASP A 97 8.51 -2.89 0.41
CA ASP A 97 9.51 -3.90 0.06
C ASP A 97 10.83 -3.25 -0.36
N ASP A 98 11.81 -4.08 -0.70
CA ASP A 98 13.18 -3.70 -1.06
C ASP A 98 13.30 -2.72 -2.25
N ARG A 99 12.23 -2.50 -3.02
CA ARG A 99 12.21 -1.53 -4.14
C ARG A 99 11.75 -0.14 -3.71
N ILE A 100 11.15 -0.02 -2.52
CA ILE A 100 10.58 1.24 -1.98
C ILE A 100 10.97 1.51 -0.52
N LEU A 101 11.83 0.66 0.05
CA LEU A 101 12.37 0.73 1.39
C LEU A 101 13.79 0.16 1.39
N SER A 102 14.75 0.93 1.89
CA SER A 102 16.13 0.48 2.10
C SER A 102 16.67 0.99 3.43
N TYR A 103 17.67 0.29 3.97
CA TYR A 103 18.27 0.58 5.26
C TYR A 103 19.77 0.82 5.09
N ASN A 104 20.28 1.87 5.72
CA ASN A 104 21.71 2.05 5.96
C ASN A 104 21.99 1.78 7.44
N LEU A 105 22.63 0.65 7.73
CA LEU A 105 22.88 0.22 9.11
C LEU A 105 24.08 0.95 9.74
N GLU A 106 25.01 1.44 8.93
CA GLU A 106 26.18 2.19 9.40
C GLU A 106 25.76 3.57 9.91
N THR A 107 24.95 4.29 9.12
CA THR A 107 24.44 5.62 9.49
C THR A 107 23.15 5.57 10.29
N ARG A 108 22.54 4.38 10.43
CA ARG A 108 21.24 4.14 11.09
C ARG A 108 20.09 4.91 10.43
N GLU A 109 20.12 4.98 9.11
CA GLU A 109 19.12 5.68 8.31
C GLU A 109 18.24 4.70 7.54
N VAL A 110 17.06 5.18 7.15
CA VAL A 110 16.13 4.45 6.30
C VAL A 110 15.67 5.37 5.18
N SER A 111 15.66 4.85 3.96
CA SER A 111 15.07 5.53 2.81
C SER A 111 13.74 4.87 2.49
N ILE A 112 12.66 5.66 2.55
CA ILE A 112 11.29 5.23 2.28
C ILE A 112 10.76 6.09 1.15
N TRP A 113 10.21 5.45 0.12
CA TRP A 113 9.49 6.19 -0.92
C TRP A 113 8.22 6.84 -0.36
N THR A 114 8.01 8.11 -0.66
CA THR A 114 6.82 8.89 -0.28
C THR A 114 6.26 9.65 -1.49
N VAL A 115 4.99 10.06 -1.40
CA VAL A 115 4.35 11.00 -2.35
C VAL A 115 4.76 12.44 -2.11
#